data_AF-L0DAY1-F1
#
_entry.id   AF-L0DAY1-F1
#
_cell.length_a   1.000
_cell.length_b   1.000
_cell.length_c   1.000
_cell.angle_alpha   90.00
_cell.angle_beta   90.00
_cell.angle_gamma   90.00
#
_symmetry.space_group_name_H-M   'P 1'
#
loop_
_entity.id
_entity.type
_entity.pdbx_description
1 polymer ?
#
loop_
_entity_poly.entity_id
_entity_poly.type
_entity_poly.pdbx_seq_one_letter_code
_entity_poly.pdbx_strand_id
1 'polypeptide(L)'
;MINKRRDCLTPPASVAESWNRIELWLDEHLPAVKATLRPGVSKKDLEKFEKAIGQQLPDDVRESWMIHDGQGCLPDDFDTEEVEDQIPDLLSLFFGVALNPLITSKKALSPRAVLPTWTDWTELIEGGEPGSYEDIEKYCSSSPVGAIQCRYFHRGWIPLATWVDSDYVGIDFDPGPNGVVGQVVNFGRNEEKKYVLAKSWAQFLEDFADELEAGNFVIDFDRECEEFLMKNPEGPLVRNYKAWSEAKLPYDFPAR
;
A
#
# COMPACT_ATOMS: atom_id res chain seq x y z
N MET A 1 -0.22 -20.22 6.91
CA MET A 1 0.69 -19.14 7.40
C MET A 1 1.16 -18.38 6.18
N ILE A 2 1.56 -17.12 6.33
CA ILE A 2 2.12 -16.32 5.23
C ILE A 2 3.33 -17.04 4.66
N ASN A 3 3.44 -17.10 3.33
CA ASN A 3 4.52 -17.80 2.68
C ASN A 3 5.82 -17.03 2.90
N LYS A 4 6.84 -17.73 3.39
CA LYS A 4 8.16 -17.14 3.55
C LYS A 4 8.77 -16.86 2.19
N ARG A 5 9.29 -15.64 2.02
CA ARG A 5 10.05 -15.28 0.82
C ARG A 5 11.30 -16.16 0.75
N ARG A 6 11.46 -16.90 -0.35
CA ARG A 6 12.47 -17.95 -0.47
C ARG A 6 13.87 -17.38 -0.68
N ASP A 7 13.99 -16.32 -1.46
CA ASP A 7 15.26 -15.66 -1.79
C ASP A 7 15.17 -14.16 -1.51
N CYS A 8 15.51 -13.78 -0.29
CA CYS A 8 15.50 -12.40 0.15
C CYS A 8 16.71 -11.58 -0.35
N LEU A 9 17.65 -12.23 -1.07
CA LEU A 9 18.88 -11.63 -1.58
C LEU A 9 18.81 -11.35 -3.08
N THR A 10 17.98 -12.07 -3.83
CA THR A 10 17.69 -11.73 -5.23
C THR A 10 16.84 -10.46 -5.34
N PRO A 11 17.08 -9.63 -6.37
CA PRO A 11 16.15 -8.57 -6.74
C PRO A 11 14.74 -9.15 -6.96
N PRO A 12 13.68 -8.42 -6.58
CA PRO A 12 12.32 -8.84 -6.91
C PRO A 12 12.11 -8.85 -8.43
N ALA A 13 11.06 -9.54 -8.87
CA ALA A 13 10.50 -9.40 -10.21
C ALA A 13 10.26 -7.92 -10.58
N SER A 14 10.26 -7.64 -11.88
CA SER A 14 9.95 -6.29 -12.35
C SER A 14 8.53 -5.88 -11.98
N VAL A 15 8.29 -4.58 -11.84
CA VAL A 15 6.95 -4.07 -11.49
C VAL A 15 5.91 -4.46 -12.54
N ALA A 16 6.25 -4.36 -13.83
CA ALA A 16 5.39 -4.84 -14.92
C ALA A 16 5.06 -6.34 -14.83
N GLU A 17 6.03 -7.19 -14.46
CA GLU A 17 5.80 -8.63 -14.32
C GLU A 17 4.85 -8.94 -13.16
N SER A 18 5.09 -8.33 -11.99
CA SER A 18 4.21 -8.51 -10.82
C SER A 18 2.80 -8.01 -11.10
N TRP A 19 2.65 -6.86 -11.76
CA TRP A 19 1.32 -6.37 -12.17
C TRP A 19 0.62 -7.31 -13.13
N ASN A 20 1.31 -7.82 -14.15
CA ASN A 20 0.72 -8.78 -15.08
C ASN A 20 0.21 -10.05 -14.36
N ARG A 21 0.96 -10.55 -13.36
CA ARG A 21 0.52 -11.70 -12.53
C ARG A 21 -0.74 -11.35 -11.74
N ILE A 22 -0.78 -10.17 -11.11
CA ILE A 22 -1.93 -9.68 -10.35
C ILE A 22 -3.15 -9.51 -11.26
N GLU A 23 -3.00 -8.86 -12.42
CA GLU A 23 -4.09 -8.63 -13.38
C GLU A 23 -4.69 -9.93 -13.91
N LEU A 24 -3.85 -10.92 -14.24
CA LEU A 24 -4.30 -12.25 -14.69
C LEU A 24 -5.06 -12.98 -13.58
N TRP A 25 -4.59 -12.90 -12.34
CA TRP A 25 -5.29 -13.50 -11.21
C TRP A 25 -6.64 -12.81 -10.97
N LEU A 26 -6.68 -11.47 -11.06
CA LEU A 26 -7.91 -10.69 -10.89
C LEU A 26 -8.93 -10.97 -11.99
N ASP A 27 -8.51 -11.17 -13.24
CA ASP A 27 -9.41 -11.57 -14.34
C ASP A 27 -10.20 -12.83 -14.00
N GLU A 28 -9.54 -13.80 -13.36
CA GLU A 28 -10.13 -15.10 -13.04
C GLU A 28 -10.95 -15.06 -11.74
N HIS A 29 -10.53 -14.29 -10.74
CA HIS A 29 -11.08 -14.40 -9.38
C HIS A 29 -11.88 -13.19 -8.92
N LEU A 30 -11.52 -11.97 -9.33
CA LEU A 30 -12.10 -10.71 -8.86
C LEU A 30 -12.17 -9.66 -9.99
N PRO A 31 -12.94 -9.91 -11.07
CA PRO A 31 -13.02 -9.01 -12.23
C PRO A 31 -13.52 -7.61 -11.86
N ALA A 32 -14.40 -7.50 -10.85
CA ALA A 32 -14.85 -6.22 -10.32
C ALA A 32 -13.69 -5.40 -9.72
N VAL A 33 -12.79 -6.02 -8.94
CA VAL A 33 -11.59 -5.35 -8.41
C VAL A 33 -10.69 -4.90 -9.56
N LYS A 34 -10.50 -5.75 -10.58
CA LYS A 34 -9.71 -5.36 -11.76
C LYS A 34 -10.28 -4.12 -12.44
N ALA A 35 -11.59 -4.06 -12.62
CA ALA A 35 -12.27 -2.93 -13.24
C ALA A 35 -12.10 -1.61 -12.47
N THR A 36 -11.78 -1.67 -11.17
CA THR A 36 -11.45 -0.47 -10.39
C THR A 36 -10.05 0.08 -10.67
N LEU A 37 -9.12 -0.73 -11.24
CA LEU A 37 -7.75 -0.29 -11.50
C LEU A 37 -7.76 0.79 -12.59
N ARG A 38 -7.29 1.97 -12.22
CA ARG A 38 -7.24 3.12 -13.13
C ARG A 38 -6.10 2.95 -14.14
N PRO A 39 -6.26 3.47 -15.36
CA PRO A 39 -5.14 3.61 -16.28
C PRO A 39 -4.00 4.40 -15.64
N GLY A 40 -2.77 4.07 -16.04
CA GLY A 40 -1.56 4.69 -15.51
C GLY A 40 -1.53 6.21 -15.60
N VAL A 41 -0.86 6.81 -14.63
CA VAL A 41 -0.73 8.25 -14.48
C VAL A 41 0.18 8.85 -15.56
N SER A 42 -0.06 10.10 -15.94
CA SER A 42 0.79 10.79 -16.90
C SER A 42 2.17 11.13 -16.31
N LYS A 43 3.22 11.09 -17.12
CA LYS A 43 4.58 11.54 -16.72
C LYS A 43 4.57 12.96 -16.16
N LYS A 44 3.74 13.83 -16.73
CA LYS A 44 3.60 15.23 -16.30
C LYS A 44 3.04 15.34 -14.88
N ASP A 45 2.07 14.50 -14.52
CA ASP A 45 1.49 14.51 -13.18
C ASP A 45 2.45 13.91 -12.15
N LEU A 46 3.24 12.89 -12.53
CA LEU A 46 4.35 12.37 -11.72
C LEU A 46 5.40 13.45 -11.45
N GLU A 47 5.89 14.12 -12.49
CA GLU A 47 6.86 15.21 -12.36
C GLU A 47 6.33 16.36 -11.48
N LYS A 48 5.03 16.67 -11.59
CA LYS A 48 4.37 17.65 -10.73
C LYS A 48 4.38 17.19 -9.27
N PHE A 49 4.09 15.91 -9.01
CA PHE A 49 4.12 15.36 -7.66
C PHE A 49 5.53 15.35 -7.07
N GLU A 50 6.52 14.87 -7.81
CA GLU A 50 7.94 14.88 -7.40
C GLU A 50 8.44 16.27 -7.07
N LYS A 51 8.03 17.26 -7.87
CA LYS A 51 8.32 18.67 -7.59
C LYS A 51 7.66 19.14 -6.29
N ALA A 52 6.44 18.68 -5.98
CA ALA A 52 5.73 19.05 -4.75
C ALA A 52 6.39 18.43 -3.50
N ILE A 53 6.82 17.17 -3.58
CA ILE A 53 7.51 16.49 -2.47
C ILE A 53 9.00 16.85 -2.37
N GLY A 54 9.56 17.54 -3.37
CA GLY A 54 10.94 18.01 -3.38
C GLY A 54 11.99 16.93 -3.66
N GLN A 55 11.58 15.74 -4.10
CA GLN A 55 12.46 14.60 -4.38
C GLN A 55 11.90 13.72 -5.51
N GLN A 56 12.78 12.93 -6.14
CA GLN A 56 12.38 11.93 -7.13
C GLN A 56 11.81 10.69 -6.44
N LEU A 57 10.78 10.10 -7.03
CA LEU A 57 10.24 8.82 -6.60
C LEU A 57 11.19 7.67 -7.01
N PRO A 58 11.24 6.55 -6.26
CA PRO A 58 11.87 5.32 -6.70
C PRO A 58 11.29 4.87 -8.04
N ASP A 59 12.16 4.31 -8.88
CA ASP A 59 11.79 3.90 -10.23
C ASP A 59 10.64 2.89 -10.25
N ASP A 60 10.59 1.99 -9.26
CA ASP A 60 9.53 1.00 -9.11
C ASP A 60 8.16 1.61 -8.75
N VAL A 61 8.15 2.66 -7.92
CA VAL A 61 6.93 3.42 -7.60
C VAL A 61 6.44 4.19 -8.83
N ARG A 62 7.37 4.83 -9.56
CA ARG A 62 7.04 5.54 -10.81
C ARG A 62 6.44 4.59 -11.83
N GLU A 63 7.09 3.44 -12.06
CA GLU A 63 6.62 2.41 -12.98
C GLU A 63 5.24 1.91 -12.57
N SER A 64 5.02 1.61 -11.29
CA SER A 64 3.73 1.12 -10.80
C SER A 64 2.60 2.11 -11.06
N TRP A 65 2.80 3.39 -10.76
CA TRP A 65 1.78 4.40 -11.03
C TRP A 65 1.57 4.65 -12.53
N MET A 66 2.61 4.47 -13.35
CA MET A 66 2.49 4.53 -14.82
C MET A 66 1.77 3.33 -15.42
N ILE A 67 1.61 2.23 -14.69
CA ILE A 67 0.77 1.08 -15.06
C ILE A 67 -0.65 1.30 -14.55
N HIS A 68 -0.80 1.54 -13.23
CA HIS A 68 -2.09 1.85 -12.62
C HIS A 68 -2.04 3.05 -11.68
N ASP A 69 -2.85 4.07 -11.96
CA ASP A 69 -3.03 5.24 -11.09
C ASP A 69 -4.03 4.95 -9.96
N GLY A 70 -3.78 3.90 -9.18
CA GLY A 70 -4.62 3.48 -8.07
C GLY A 70 -5.96 2.87 -8.45
N GLN A 71 -6.83 2.68 -7.45
CA GLN A 71 -8.21 2.25 -7.62
C GLN A 71 -9.15 3.45 -7.75
N GLY A 72 -10.30 3.23 -8.39
CA GLY A 72 -11.40 4.18 -8.52
C GLY A 72 -12.76 3.49 -8.47
N CYS A 73 -13.82 4.21 -8.86
CA CYS A 73 -15.14 3.62 -9.01
C CYS A 73 -15.16 2.64 -10.20
N LEU A 74 -16.09 1.68 -10.15
CA LEU A 74 -16.40 0.85 -11.31
C LEU A 74 -16.81 1.73 -12.51
N PRO A 75 -16.46 1.34 -13.76
CA PRO A 75 -16.95 2.00 -14.96
C PRO A 75 -18.48 2.02 -15.03
N ASP A 76 -19.05 3.11 -15.58
CA ASP A 76 -20.50 3.27 -15.72
C ASP A 76 -21.13 2.17 -16.62
N ASP A 77 -20.33 1.51 -17.46
CA ASP A 77 -20.71 0.45 -18.40
C ASP A 77 -20.26 -0.96 -17.97
N PHE A 78 -19.75 -1.12 -16.74
CA PHE A 78 -19.43 -2.43 -16.20
C PHE A 78 -20.71 -3.24 -16.02
N ASP A 79 -20.73 -4.48 -16.52
CA ASP A 79 -21.89 -5.36 -16.38
C ASP A 79 -22.02 -5.80 -14.92
N THR A 80 -22.89 -5.11 -14.19
CA THR A 80 -23.14 -5.39 -12.78
C THR A 80 -24.07 -6.58 -12.59
N GLU A 81 -24.75 -7.10 -13.63
CA GLU A 81 -25.67 -8.25 -13.49
C GLU A 81 -24.90 -9.57 -13.26
N GLU A 82 -23.66 -9.69 -13.78
CA GLU A 82 -22.79 -10.85 -13.53
C GLU A 82 -22.17 -10.86 -12.12
N VAL A 83 -22.21 -9.71 -11.44
CA VAL A 83 -21.53 -9.46 -10.16
C VAL A 83 -22.46 -8.73 -9.17
N GLU A 84 -23.78 -8.81 -9.35
CA GLU A 84 -24.76 -7.97 -8.64
C GLU A 84 -24.75 -8.22 -7.12
N ASP A 85 -24.40 -9.46 -6.74
CA ASP A 85 -24.13 -9.91 -5.37
C ASP A 85 -22.64 -9.77 -4.94
N GLN A 86 -21.80 -9.12 -5.75
CA GLN A 86 -20.36 -8.91 -5.53
C GLN A 86 -19.95 -7.42 -5.56
N ILE A 87 -20.91 -6.49 -5.45
CA ILE A 87 -20.65 -5.05 -5.49
C ILE A 87 -21.10 -4.36 -4.19
N PRO A 88 -20.16 -4.16 -3.27
CA PRO A 88 -20.18 -3.06 -2.33
C PRO A 88 -19.11 -2.04 -2.72
N ASP A 89 -19.29 -0.83 -2.21
CA ASP A 89 -18.43 0.34 -2.42
C ASP A 89 -16.94 0.18 -1.98
N LEU A 90 -16.36 -1.02 -1.78
CA LEU A 90 -15.10 -1.19 -1.04
C LEU A 90 -14.27 -2.48 -1.28
N LEU A 91 -14.24 -3.06 -2.49
CA LEU A 91 -13.26 -4.13 -2.77
C LEU A 91 -11.85 -3.57 -2.98
N SER A 92 -11.09 -3.55 -1.90
CA SER A 92 -9.72 -3.05 -1.82
C SER A 92 -8.67 -4.11 -2.20
N LEU A 93 -7.73 -3.75 -3.07
CA LEU A 93 -6.79 -4.67 -3.71
C LEU A 93 -5.91 -5.49 -2.74
N PHE A 94 -5.22 -4.87 -1.79
CA PHE A 94 -4.21 -5.57 -1.00
C PHE A 94 -4.82 -6.20 0.25
N PHE A 95 -5.63 -7.24 0.05
CA PHE A 95 -6.37 -7.93 1.12
C PHE A 95 -7.12 -6.94 2.02
N GLY A 96 -7.93 -6.08 1.41
CA GLY A 96 -8.70 -5.06 2.11
C GLY A 96 -8.06 -3.66 2.13
N VAL A 97 -6.79 -3.50 1.77
CA VAL A 97 -6.13 -2.17 1.68
C VAL A 97 -6.18 -1.64 0.24
N ALA A 98 -6.80 -0.47 0.04
CA ALA A 98 -7.06 0.07 -1.30
C ALA A 98 -5.83 0.78 -1.88
N LEU A 99 -5.51 0.57 -3.16
CA LEU A 99 -4.42 1.29 -3.82
C LEU A 99 -4.82 2.74 -4.10
N ASN A 100 -4.05 3.70 -3.60
CA ASN A 100 -4.35 5.12 -3.75
C ASN A 100 -3.94 5.64 -5.13
N PRO A 101 -4.79 6.45 -5.78
CA PRO A 101 -4.39 7.21 -6.94
C PRO A 101 -3.43 8.34 -6.57
N LEU A 102 -2.54 8.72 -7.48
CA LEU A 102 -1.67 9.88 -7.29
C LEU A 102 -2.48 11.18 -7.21
N ILE A 103 -3.45 11.33 -8.11
CA ILE A 103 -4.29 12.52 -8.26
C ILE A 103 -5.78 12.19 -8.18
N THR A 104 -6.54 13.10 -7.57
CA THR A 104 -7.99 12.97 -7.41
C THR A 104 -8.67 13.02 -8.78
N SER A 105 -9.48 12.00 -9.08
CA SER A 105 -10.42 12.09 -10.21
C SER A 105 -11.62 12.93 -9.81
N LYS A 106 -12.18 13.70 -10.76
CA LYS A 106 -13.38 14.54 -10.53
C LYS A 106 -14.61 13.75 -10.07
N LYS A 107 -14.62 12.42 -10.25
CA LYS A 107 -15.70 11.49 -9.87
C LYS A 107 -15.37 10.62 -8.64
N ALA A 108 -14.18 10.72 -8.03
CA ALA A 108 -13.76 9.77 -7.00
C ALA A 108 -14.47 10.02 -5.66
N LEU A 109 -15.16 9.01 -5.14
CA LEU A 109 -15.72 8.99 -3.78
C LEU A 109 -14.71 8.48 -2.74
N SER A 110 -13.75 7.65 -3.15
CA SER A 110 -12.67 7.06 -2.35
C SER A 110 -11.83 6.14 -3.27
N PRO A 111 -10.57 5.78 -2.96
CA PRO A 111 -9.70 6.31 -1.90
C PRO A 111 -9.20 7.73 -2.19
N ARG A 112 -8.86 8.48 -1.12
CA ARG A 112 -8.27 9.82 -1.24
C ARG A 112 -6.93 9.72 -1.97
N ALA A 113 -6.73 10.63 -2.93
CA ALA A 113 -5.49 10.67 -3.68
C ALA A 113 -4.29 11.05 -2.80
N VAL A 114 -3.11 10.55 -3.19
CA VAL A 114 -1.86 10.73 -2.45
C VAL A 114 -1.49 12.20 -2.30
N LEU A 115 -1.57 13.00 -3.37
CA LEU A 115 -1.11 14.40 -3.33
C LEU A 115 -1.89 15.26 -2.32
N PRO A 116 -3.23 15.31 -2.33
CA PRO A 116 -3.98 16.04 -1.29
C PRO A 116 -3.69 15.53 0.12
N THR A 117 -3.69 14.20 0.33
CA THR A 117 -3.45 13.61 1.66
C THR A 117 -2.07 13.99 2.20
N TRP A 118 -1.03 13.90 1.37
CA TRP A 118 0.32 14.28 1.76
C TRP A 118 0.45 15.79 2.00
N THR A 119 -0.26 16.61 1.23
CA THR A 119 -0.29 18.07 1.41
C THR A 119 -0.93 18.44 2.75
N ASP A 120 -2.08 17.84 3.09
CA ASP A 120 -2.78 18.07 4.37
C ASP A 120 -1.85 17.76 5.56
N TRP A 121 -1.11 16.64 5.53
CA TRP A 121 -0.16 16.29 6.59
C TRP A 121 1.03 17.23 6.67
N THR A 122 1.56 17.60 5.51
CA THR A 122 2.65 18.55 5.39
C THR A 122 2.29 19.88 6.06
N GLU A 123 1.09 20.40 5.80
CA GLU A 123 0.60 21.63 6.42
C GLU A 123 0.43 21.47 7.94
N LEU A 124 -0.05 20.31 8.40
CA LEU A 124 -0.13 19.99 9.84
C LEU A 124 1.26 19.92 10.51
N ILE A 125 2.26 19.35 9.84
CA ILE A 125 3.66 19.31 10.33
C ILE A 125 4.20 20.74 10.47
N GLU A 126 4.00 21.59 9.47
CA GLU A 126 4.57 22.94 9.42
C GLU A 126 3.83 23.94 10.31
N GLY A 127 2.53 23.77 10.46
CA GLY A 127 1.68 24.64 11.26
C GLY A 127 1.61 24.26 12.75
N GLY A 128 2.05 23.06 13.11
CA GLY A 128 2.02 22.56 14.49
C GLY A 128 3.10 23.16 15.40
N GLU A 129 2.80 23.25 16.70
CA GLU A 129 3.83 23.59 17.69
C GLU A 129 4.82 22.43 17.83
N PRO A 130 6.13 22.69 17.98
CA PRO A 130 7.11 21.65 18.25
C PRO A 130 6.68 20.76 19.43
N GLY A 131 6.70 19.44 19.23
CA GLY A 131 6.31 18.48 20.26
C GLY A 131 4.82 18.15 20.33
N SER A 132 3.97 18.70 19.44
CA SER A 132 2.51 18.46 19.42
C SER A 132 2.09 16.97 19.42
N TYR A 133 2.98 16.07 18.99
CA TYR A 133 2.73 14.63 18.88
C TYR A 133 3.59 13.77 19.80
N GLU A 134 4.46 14.34 20.64
CA GLU A 134 5.39 13.58 21.51
C GLU A 134 4.67 12.56 22.40
N ASP A 135 3.48 12.93 22.90
CA ASP A 135 2.66 12.06 23.73
C ASP A 135 2.13 10.81 23.01
N ILE A 136 2.00 10.87 21.69
CA ILE A 136 1.60 9.72 20.86
C ILE A 136 2.86 8.97 20.39
N GLU A 137 3.89 9.72 19.99
CA GLU A 137 5.16 9.20 19.49
C GLU A 137 5.88 8.30 20.50
N LYS A 138 5.70 8.53 21.81
CA LYS A 138 6.25 7.65 22.87
C LYS A 138 5.76 6.20 22.81
N TYR A 139 4.61 5.96 22.17
CA TYR A 139 4.07 4.61 21.98
C TYR A 139 4.47 4.01 20.62
N CYS A 140 5.10 4.81 19.74
CA CYS A 140 5.51 4.35 18.43
C CYS A 140 6.71 3.41 18.53
N SER A 141 6.66 2.34 17.74
CA SER A 141 7.73 1.34 17.62
C SER A 141 7.99 1.02 16.16
N SER A 142 9.19 0.50 15.89
CA SER A 142 9.63 0.10 14.57
C SER A 142 10.10 -1.35 14.60
N SER A 143 9.69 -2.12 13.58
CA SER A 143 10.10 -3.49 13.33
C SER A 143 10.54 -3.63 11.87
N PRO A 144 11.83 -3.91 11.56
CA PRO A 144 12.94 -4.08 12.50
C PRO A 144 13.27 -2.83 13.32
N VAL A 145 13.90 -3.01 14.50
CA VAL A 145 14.21 -1.88 15.41
C VAL A 145 15.08 -0.84 14.70
N GLY A 146 14.64 0.41 14.72
CA GLY A 146 15.36 1.53 14.13
C GLY A 146 15.27 1.63 12.61
N ALA A 147 14.48 0.78 11.95
CA ALA A 147 14.30 0.85 10.50
C ALA A 147 13.37 2.01 10.09
N ILE A 148 12.42 2.36 10.94
CA ILE A 148 11.39 3.38 10.71
C ILE A 148 11.50 4.39 11.85
N GLN A 149 11.41 5.69 11.55
CA GLN A 149 11.38 6.70 12.59
C GLN A 149 10.10 6.56 13.43
N CYS A 150 10.21 6.59 14.75
CA CYS A 150 9.05 6.52 15.67
C CYS A 150 8.31 7.86 15.71
N ARG A 151 7.62 8.20 14.62
CA ARG A 151 6.82 9.42 14.46
C ARG A 151 5.33 9.10 14.29
N TYR A 152 4.47 10.07 14.58
CA TYR A 152 3.03 9.94 14.35
C TYR A 152 2.71 10.06 12.85
N PHE A 153 3.28 11.07 12.19
CA PHE A 153 3.37 11.17 10.73
C PHE A 153 4.72 11.77 10.33
N HIS A 154 5.18 11.49 9.11
CA HIS A 154 6.46 11.96 8.61
C HIS A 154 6.35 12.43 7.16
N ARG A 155 7.06 13.51 6.81
CA ARG A 155 6.99 14.10 5.48
C ARG A 155 7.56 13.21 4.38
N GLY A 156 8.51 12.35 4.76
CA GLY A 156 9.09 11.31 3.91
C GLY A 156 8.19 10.10 3.70
N TRP A 157 7.00 10.03 4.31
CA TRP A 157 6.07 8.89 4.12
C TRP A 157 5.03 9.21 3.05
N ILE A 158 5.04 8.43 1.96
CA ILE A 158 4.14 8.62 0.81
C ILE A 158 3.07 7.52 0.81
N PRO A 159 1.78 7.83 1.06
CA PRO A 159 0.72 6.82 1.26
C PRO A 159 0.25 6.21 -0.06
N LEU A 160 0.83 5.09 -0.46
CA LEU A 160 0.48 4.41 -1.72
C LEU A 160 -0.82 3.61 -1.62
N ALA A 161 -1.22 3.19 -0.43
CA ALA A 161 -2.46 2.46 -0.20
C ALA A 161 -3.09 2.87 1.14
N THR A 162 -4.41 2.80 1.23
CA THR A 162 -5.19 3.25 2.39
C THR A 162 -6.08 2.12 2.90
N TRP A 163 -6.05 1.95 4.22
CA TRP A 163 -7.10 1.28 4.97
C TRP A 163 -8.06 2.33 5.55
N VAL A 164 -9.24 1.92 6.00
CA VAL A 164 -10.20 2.85 6.60
C VAL A 164 -9.58 3.67 7.76
N ASP A 165 -10.18 4.82 8.06
CA ASP A 165 -9.78 5.68 9.21
C ASP A 165 -8.37 6.29 9.19
N SER A 166 -7.79 6.50 7.99
CA SER A 166 -6.48 7.14 7.81
C SER A 166 -5.30 6.31 8.31
N ASP A 167 -5.34 5.02 8.02
CA ASP A 167 -4.20 4.11 8.11
C ASP A 167 -3.70 3.77 6.70
N TYR A 168 -2.39 3.65 6.53
CA TYR A 168 -1.76 3.63 5.22
C TYR A 168 -0.67 2.57 5.14
N VAL A 169 -0.48 2.07 3.92
CA VAL A 169 0.76 1.44 3.48
C VAL A 169 1.41 2.37 2.46
N GLY A 170 2.71 2.56 2.56
CA GLY A 170 3.39 3.49 1.68
C GLY A 170 4.90 3.40 1.74
N ILE A 171 5.55 4.35 1.08
CA ILE A 171 7.00 4.38 0.91
C ILE A 171 7.62 5.33 1.94
N ASP A 172 8.70 4.87 2.57
CA ASP A 172 9.50 5.64 3.50
C ASP A 172 10.79 6.14 2.83
N PHE A 173 10.86 7.45 2.61
CA PHE A 173 12.01 8.13 2.00
C PHE A 173 13.04 8.63 3.01
N ASP A 174 12.68 8.68 4.28
CA ASP A 174 13.58 9.16 5.33
C ASP A 174 13.56 8.14 6.49
N PRO A 175 14.08 6.93 6.22
CA PRO A 175 14.02 5.85 7.18
C PRO A 175 14.86 6.15 8.43
N GLY A 176 14.65 5.34 9.47
CA GLY A 176 15.56 5.34 10.61
C GLY A 176 16.97 4.82 10.24
N PRO A 177 17.92 4.86 11.20
CA PRO A 177 19.31 4.47 10.96
C PRO A 177 19.47 3.02 10.46
N ASN A 178 18.51 2.14 10.74
CA ASN A 178 18.56 0.74 10.32
C ASN A 178 17.59 0.42 9.17
N GLY A 179 17.12 1.44 8.46
CA GLY A 179 16.16 1.27 7.38
C GLY A 179 16.78 1.43 6.01
N VAL A 180 15.94 1.25 4.99
CA VAL A 180 16.31 1.38 3.58
C VAL A 180 15.43 2.46 2.94
N VAL A 181 16.04 3.43 2.27
CA VAL A 181 15.29 4.46 1.54
C VAL A 181 14.46 3.78 0.46
N GLY A 182 13.16 4.05 0.44
CA GLY A 182 12.21 3.39 -0.48
C GLY A 182 11.55 2.13 0.10
N GLN A 183 11.83 1.77 1.36
CA GLN A 183 11.15 0.65 2.02
C GLN A 183 9.64 0.90 2.15
N VAL A 184 8.86 -0.18 2.10
CA VAL A 184 7.39 -0.14 2.26
C VAL A 184 7.05 -0.32 3.73
N VAL A 185 6.23 0.57 4.29
CA VAL A 185 5.88 0.58 5.72
C VAL A 185 4.41 0.88 5.94
N ASN A 186 3.85 0.44 7.07
CA ASN A 186 2.57 0.94 7.57
C ASN A 186 2.77 2.20 8.43
N PHE A 187 1.82 3.13 8.37
CA PHE A 187 1.75 4.34 9.18
C PHE A 187 0.34 4.93 9.15
N GLY A 188 0.03 5.88 10.01
CA GLY A 188 -1.29 6.50 10.07
C GLY A 188 -1.80 6.64 11.49
N ARG A 189 -3.10 6.92 11.60
CA ARG A 189 -3.76 7.31 12.84
C ARG A 189 -3.65 6.26 13.94
N ASN A 190 -3.76 4.98 13.59
CA ASN A 190 -3.84 3.87 14.54
C ASN A 190 -2.64 2.91 14.43
N GLU A 191 -1.57 3.36 13.78
CA GLU A 191 -0.44 2.51 13.42
C GLU A 191 0.77 2.78 14.32
N GLU A 192 0.66 2.75 15.66
CA GLU A 192 1.81 2.98 16.55
C GLU A 192 2.90 1.91 16.39
N LYS A 193 2.52 0.69 16.02
CA LYS A 193 3.47 -0.38 15.70
C LYS A 193 3.75 -0.38 14.21
N LYS A 194 4.89 0.17 13.82
CA LYS A 194 5.32 0.24 12.43
C LYS A 194 6.16 -0.99 12.07
N TYR A 195 5.90 -1.51 10.89
CA TYR A 195 6.52 -2.68 10.29
C TYR A 195 7.05 -2.31 8.92
N VAL A 196 8.27 -2.73 8.62
CA VAL A 196 8.73 -2.77 7.23
C VAL A 196 8.07 -3.98 6.58
N LEU A 197 7.30 -3.73 5.52
CA LEU A 197 6.55 -4.75 4.79
C LEU A 197 7.32 -5.29 3.58
N ALA A 198 8.22 -4.48 3.02
CA ALA A 198 9.14 -4.84 1.95
C ALA A 198 10.30 -3.84 1.85
N LYS A 199 11.42 -4.22 1.20
CA LYS A 199 12.56 -3.31 0.95
C LYS A 199 12.31 -2.31 -0.19
N SER A 200 11.31 -2.56 -1.03
CA SER A 200 10.96 -1.77 -2.22
C SER A 200 9.51 -2.04 -2.60
N TRP A 201 8.92 -1.18 -3.44
CA TRP A 201 7.56 -1.38 -3.93
C TRP A 201 7.47 -2.59 -4.87
N ALA A 202 8.50 -2.79 -5.72
CA ALA A 202 8.60 -3.97 -6.58
C ALA A 202 8.54 -5.27 -5.77
N GLN A 203 9.26 -5.34 -4.65
CA GLN A 203 9.18 -6.49 -3.75
C GLN A 203 7.76 -6.66 -3.17
N PHE A 204 7.12 -5.58 -2.73
CA PHE A 204 5.78 -5.69 -2.14
C PHE A 204 4.75 -6.25 -3.14
N LEU A 205 4.81 -5.81 -4.40
CA LEU A 205 3.93 -6.31 -5.47
C LEU A 205 4.21 -7.79 -5.78
N GLU A 206 5.49 -8.18 -5.87
CA GLU A 206 5.87 -9.59 -6.08
C GLU A 206 5.39 -10.47 -4.91
N ASP A 207 5.65 -10.04 -3.67
CA ASP A 207 5.25 -10.78 -2.47
C ASP A 207 3.72 -10.93 -2.38
N PHE A 208 2.96 -9.93 -2.85
CA PHE A 208 1.50 -10.01 -2.98
C PHE A 208 1.06 -11.00 -4.07
N ALA A 209 1.64 -10.91 -5.27
CA ALA A 209 1.36 -11.86 -6.36
C ALA A 209 1.65 -13.31 -5.94
N ASP A 210 2.76 -13.55 -5.24
CA ASP A 210 3.13 -14.85 -4.70
C ASP A 210 2.07 -15.42 -3.73
N GLU A 211 1.47 -14.58 -2.86
CA GLU A 211 0.41 -15.02 -1.94
C GLU A 211 -0.89 -15.38 -2.68
N LEU A 212 -1.23 -14.65 -3.76
CA LEU A 212 -2.38 -14.96 -4.60
C LEU A 212 -2.21 -16.31 -5.29
N GLU A 213 -1.06 -16.53 -5.93
CA GLU A 213 -0.74 -17.77 -6.63
C GLU A 213 -0.59 -18.97 -5.69
N ALA A 214 -0.16 -18.73 -4.45
CA ALA A 214 -0.13 -19.75 -3.40
C ALA A 214 -1.53 -20.07 -2.83
N GLY A 215 -2.58 -19.36 -3.25
CA GLY A 215 -3.95 -19.55 -2.77
C GLY A 215 -4.16 -19.07 -1.33
N ASN A 216 -3.36 -18.11 -0.85
CA ASN A 216 -3.48 -17.56 0.51
C ASN A 216 -4.52 -16.44 0.62
N PHE A 217 -5.66 -16.61 -0.03
CA PHE A 217 -6.76 -15.66 -0.02
C PHE A 217 -8.08 -16.33 0.36
N VAL A 218 -9.01 -15.54 0.87
CA VAL A 218 -10.42 -15.88 1.00
C VAL A 218 -11.22 -14.75 0.39
N ILE A 219 -12.24 -15.13 -0.37
CA ILE A 219 -13.24 -14.23 -0.94
C ILE A 219 -14.56 -14.72 -0.34
N ASP A 220 -15.19 -13.87 0.46
CA ASP A 220 -16.45 -14.17 1.13
C ASP A 220 -17.46 -13.08 0.78
N PHE A 221 -18.41 -13.43 -0.09
CA PHE A 221 -19.47 -12.55 -0.57
C PHE A 221 -20.73 -12.60 0.31
N ASP A 222 -20.81 -13.55 1.25
CA ASP A 222 -22.00 -13.77 2.09
C ASP A 222 -21.93 -13.03 3.44
N ARG A 223 -20.76 -12.48 3.81
CA ARG A 223 -20.61 -11.68 5.03
C ARG A 223 -21.28 -10.31 4.87
N GLU A 224 -21.74 -9.73 5.99
CA GLU A 224 -22.32 -8.36 6.04
C GLU A 224 -21.38 -7.29 5.45
N CYS A 225 -20.09 -7.61 5.27
CA CYS A 225 -19.17 -6.91 4.39
C CYS A 225 -18.55 -7.96 3.46
N GLU A 226 -18.67 -7.80 2.15
CA GLU A 226 -17.91 -8.65 1.23
C GLU A 226 -16.41 -8.43 1.45
N GLU A 227 -15.68 -9.53 1.64
CA GLU A 227 -14.34 -9.49 2.18
C GLU A 227 -13.35 -10.22 1.25
N PHE A 228 -12.40 -9.47 0.66
CA PHE A 228 -11.19 -10.02 0.06
C PHE A 228 -10.04 -9.95 1.06
N LEU A 229 -9.66 -11.09 1.65
CA LEU A 229 -8.74 -11.17 2.79
C LEU A 229 -7.64 -12.20 2.56
N MET A 230 -6.63 -12.14 3.42
CA MET A 230 -5.69 -13.24 3.57
C MET A 230 -6.40 -14.44 4.17
N LYS A 231 -6.05 -15.66 3.74
CA LYS A 231 -6.62 -16.91 4.29
C LYS A 231 -5.89 -17.37 5.54
N ASN A 232 -4.56 -17.24 5.56
CA ASN A 232 -3.72 -17.76 6.64
C ASN A 232 -2.55 -16.83 6.98
N PRO A 233 -2.61 -16.11 8.11
CA PRO A 233 -3.76 -15.99 9.02
C PRO A 233 -4.96 -15.32 8.34
N GLU A 234 -6.17 -15.69 8.75
CA GLU A 234 -7.39 -15.10 8.19
C GLU A 234 -7.50 -13.64 8.61
N GLY A 235 -7.73 -12.74 7.66
CA GLY A 235 -7.98 -11.32 7.93
C GLY A 235 -7.32 -10.37 6.94
N PRO A 236 -7.61 -9.06 7.07
CA PRO A 236 -7.05 -8.05 6.19
C PRO A 236 -5.55 -7.87 6.45
N LEU A 237 -4.82 -7.34 5.45
CA LEU A 237 -3.37 -7.14 5.55
C LEU A 237 -2.99 -6.33 6.80
N VAL A 238 -3.79 -5.31 7.15
CA VAL A 238 -3.58 -4.43 8.32
C VAL A 238 -3.47 -5.19 9.65
N ARG A 239 -4.22 -6.30 9.80
CA ARG A 239 -4.14 -7.14 11.01
C ARG A 239 -2.95 -8.09 11.01
N ASN A 240 -2.26 -8.19 9.88
CA ASN A 240 -1.24 -9.19 9.59
C ASN A 240 0.15 -8.60 9.29
N TYR A 241 0.34 -7.27 9.38
CA TYR A 241 1.63 -6.61 9.10
C TYR A 241 2.83 -7.23 9.82
N LYS A 242 2.68 -7.60 11.10
CA LYS A 242 3.75 -8.26 11.85
C LYS A 242 4.16 -9.59 11.21
N ALA A 243 3.18 -10.47 10.98
CA ALA A 243 3.43 -11.79 10.41
C ALA A 243 3.95 -11.67 8.96
N TRP A 244 3.46 -10.67 8.21
CA TRP A 244 3.92 -10.35 6.87
C TRP A 244 5.40 -9.95 6.89
N SER A 245 5.76 -8.96 7.70
CA SER A 245 7.13 -8.48 7.87
C SER A 245 8.08 -9.62 8.25
N GLU A 246 7.71 -10.47 9.22
CA GLU A 246 8.51 -11.63 9.63
C GLU A 246 8.67 -12.70 8.53
N ALA A 247 7.72 -12.82 7.61
CA ALA A 247 7.76 -13.79 6.52
C ALA A 247 8.48 -13.26 5.27
N LYS A 248 8.39 -11.97 4.99
CA LYS A 248 8.86 -11.35 3.74
C LYS A 248 10.22 -10.67 3.86
N LEU A 249 10.64 -10.29 5.06
CA LEU A 249 11.96 -9.72 5.27
C LEU A 249 13.02 -10.80 5.54
N PRO A 250 14.26 -10.59 5.07
CA PRO A 250 15.37 -11.41 5.50
C PRO A 250 15.67 -11.23 6.99
N TYR A 251 16.28 -12.26 7.58
CA TYR A 251 16.75 -12.23 8.97
C TYR A 251 17.82 -11.15 9.21
N ASP A 252 18.62 -10.81 8.20
CA ASP A 252 19.71 -9.83 8.24
C ASP A 252 19.33 -8.47 7.62
N PHE A 253 18.05 -8.08 7.70
CA PHE A 253 17.60 -6.76 7.24
C PHE A 253 18.55 -5.67 7.75
N PRO A 254 19.23 -4.94 6.85
CA PRO A 254 20.45 -4.23 7.20
C PRO A 254 20.17 -3.04 8.12
N ALA A 255 20.77 -3.06 9.30
CA ALA A 255 21.31 -1.85 9.91
C ALA A 255 22.56 -1.49 9.09
N ARG A 256 22.49 -0.51 8.19
CA ARG A 256 23.71 -0.06 7.50
C ARG A 256 24.62 0.68 8.46
#